data_AF-A0A151SGW9-F1
#
_entry.id   AF-A0A151SGW9-F1
#
_cell.length_a   1.000
_cell.length_b   1.000
_cell.length_c   1.000
_cell.angle_alpha   90.00
_cell.angle_beta   90.00
_cell.angle_gamma   90.00
#
_symmetry.space_group_name_H-M   'P 1'
#
loop_
_entity.id
_entity.type
_entity.pdbx_description
1 polymer ?
#
loop_
_entity_poly.entity_id
_entity_poly.type
_entity_poly.pdbx_seq_one_letter_code
_entity_poly.pdbx_strand_id
1 'polypeptide(L)'
;MSSIYVIIHFDGAINNYPNVSPLISRDHNKLRSRMISQTIHEIIEADPSTLISIIIAYIKSTMGYTISYKKGWLAKQLAIENIFGNWEESYHKLPSLLQALQLYVPGFI
;
A
#
# COMPACT_ATOMS: atom_id res chain seq x y z
N MET A 1 4.01 -25.90 10.75
CA MET A 1 4.92 -25.77 9.60
C MET A 1 4.09 -25.68 8.33
N SER A 2 4.51 -24.85 7.37
CA SER A 2 3.84 -24.47 6.11
C SER A 2 2.74 -23.41 6.24
N SER A 3 2.70 -22.32 5.46
CA SER A 3 3.58 -21.77 4.42
C SER A 3 3.11 -20.33 4.13
N ILE A 4 4.05 -19.43 3.81
CA ILE A 4 3.96 -17.96 3.67
C ILE A 4 3.20 -17.53 2.38
N TYR A 5 2.11 -18.21 2.03
CA TYR A 5 1.44 -18.05 0.72
C TYR A 5 0.28 -17.04 0.72
N VAL A 6 0.46 -15.78 1.15
CA VAL A 6 -0.47 -14.70 0.79
C VAL A 6 0.20 -13.31 0.77
N ILE A 7 1.38 -13.18 0.19
CA ILE A 7 1.84 -11.86 -0.29
C ILE A 7 2.08 -12.03 -1.78
N ILE A 8 1.01 -11.71 -2.50
CA ILE A 8 0.82 -11.98 -3.92
C ILE A 8 1.79 -11.07 -4.67
N HIS A 9 2.85 -11.69 -5.14
CA HIS A 9 3.64 -11.37 -6.32
C HIS A 9 2.90 -10.40 -7.28
N PHE A 10 3.31 -9.14 -7.33
CA PHE A 10 2.91 -8.20 -8.38
C PHE A 10 4.09 -8.08 -9.34
N ASP A 11 4.27 -9.11 -10.18
CA ASP A 11 5.25 -9.06 -11.25
C ASP A 11 4.65 -8.36 -12.47
N GLY A 12 5.39 -7.39 -12.98
CA GLY A 12 5.04 -6.65 -14.18
C GLY A 12 5.29 -7.50 -15.41
N ALA A 13 4.21 -7.86 -16.12
CA ALA A 13 4.31 -8.31 -17.50
C ALA A 13 3.12 -7.79 -18.31
N ILE A 14 3.39 -6.72 -19.06
CA ILE A 14 2.66 -6.38 -20.28
C ILE A 14 2.83 -7.53 -21.27
N ASN A 15 1.73 -8.10 -21.81
CA ASN A 15 1.54 -8.33 -23.25
C ASN A 15 0.25 -9.10 -23.60
N ASN A 16 -0.49 -8.45 -24.50
CA ASN A 16 -1.29 -8.98 -25.61
C ASN A 16 -2.73 -9.52 -25.37
N TYR A 17 -3.71 -8.64 -25.62
CA TYR A 17 -4.98 -8.98 -26.27
C TYR A 17 -5.39 -7.82 -27.21
N PRO A 18 -5.88 -8.11 -28.43
CA PRO A 18 -6.09 -7.07 -29.43
C PRO A 18 -7.41 -6.33 -29.17
N ASN A 19 -7.34 -5.02 -29.42
CA ASN A 19 -8.46 -4.12 -29.64
C ASN A 19 -9.18 -3.59 -28.39
N VAL A 20 -8.64 -2.51 -27.80
CA VAL A 20 -9.41 -1.37 -27.29
C VAL A 20 -8.48 -0.20 -26.96
N SER A 21 -8.78 0.99 -27.47
CA SER A 21 -8.05 2.25 -27.22
C SER A 21 -7.77 2.50 -25.72
N PRO A 22 -6.52 2.53 -25.23
CA PRO A 22 -6.25 2.45 -23.78
C PRO A 22 -5.93 3.77 -23.07
N LEU A 23 -5.89 4.93 -23.73
CA LEU A 23 -5.23 6.10 -23.15
C LEU A 23 -6.07 6.91 -22.16
N ILE A 24 -7.41 6.90 -22.26
CA ILE A 24 -8.24 7.87 -21.50
C ILE A 24 -8.72 7.30 -20.14
N SER A 25 -8.86 5.99 -19.98
CA SER A 25 -9.48 5.40 -18.76
C SER A 25 -8.50 5.16 -17.60
N ARG A 26 -7.21 4.99 -17.89
CA ARG A 26 -6.21 4.59 -16.88
C ARG A 26 -5.78 5.76 -15.98
N ASP A 27 -5.68 6.97 -16.52
CA ASP A 27 -5.20 8.13 -15.77
C ASP A 27 -6.23 8.62 -14.75
N HIS A 28 -7.52 8.60 -15.10
CA HIS A 28 -8.60 8.98 -14.18
C HIS A 28 -8.67 8.08 -12.93
N ASN A 29 -8.39 6.78 -13.06
CA ASN A 29 -8.41 5.86 -11.93
C ASN A 29 -7.21 6.03 -11.00
N LYS A 30 -6.00 6.22 -11.57
CA LYS A 30 -4.77 6.48 -10.78
C LYS A 30 -4.83 7.82 -10.05
N LEU A 31 -5.33 8.86 -10.71
CA LEU A 31 -5.53 10.17 -10.10
C LEU A 31 -6.49 10.08 -8.91
N ARG A 32 -7.59 9.34 -9.07
CA ARG A 32 -8.59 9.17 -8.01
C ARG A 32 -8.03 8.39 -6.80
N SER A 33 -7.26 7.31 -7.00
CA SER A 33 -6.64 6.59 -5.87
C SER A 33 -5.61 7.44 -5.13
N ARG A 34 -4.84 8.28 -5.85
CA ARG A 34 -3.89 9.21 -5.24
C ARG A 34 -4.60 10.27 -4.38
N MET A 35 -5.70 10.84 -4.86
CA MET A 35 -6.49 11.79 -4.08
C MET A 35 -7.06 11.15 -2.80
N ILE A 36 -7.61 9.94 -2.90
CA ILE A 36 -8.13 9.21 -1.73
C ILE A 36 -7.00 8.93 -0.74
N SER A 37 -5.83 8.48 -1.22
CA SER A 37 -4.64 8.23 -0.39
C SER A 37 -4.19 9.48 0.38
N GLN A 38 -4.18 10.65 -0.28
CA GLN A 38 -3.88 11.92 0.39
C GLN A 38 -4.95 12.29 1.43
N THR A 39 -6.22 12.03 1.14
CA THR A 39 -7.34 12.36 2.05
C THR A 39 -7.31 11.52 3.32
N ILE A 40 -6.80 10.28 3.25
CA ILE A 40 -6.70 9.36 4.40
C ILE A 40 -5.33 9.40 5.07
N HIS A 41 -4.43 10.28 4.64
CA HIS A 41 -3.04 10.32 5.10
C HIS A 41 -2.94 10.38 6.62
N GLU A 42 -3.59 11.36 7.24
CA GLU A 42 -3.56 11.57 8.71
C GLU A 42 -4.15 10.37 9.48
N ILE A 43 -5.17 9.71 8.93
CA ILE A 43 -5.79 8.53 9.57
C ILE A 43 -4.81 7.35 9.59
N ILE A 44 -4.10 7.15 8.47
CA ILE A 44 -3.14 6.05 8.34
C ILE A 44 -1.86 6.35 9.11
N GLU A 45 -1.45 7.62 9.19
CA GLU A 45 -0.31 8.05 10.01
C GLU A 45 -0.58 7.83 11.50
N ALA A 46 -1.80 8.11 11.96
CA ALA A 46 -2.20 7.88 13.35
C ALA A 46 -2.39 6.39 13.68
N ASP A 47 -3.03 5.62 12.79
CA ASP A 47 -3.20 4.17 12.94
C ASP A 47 -3.15 3.44 11.58
N PRO A 48 -1.99 2.84 11.23
CA PRO A 48 -1.84 2.03 10.01
C PRO A 48 -2.74 0.79 9.99
N SER A 49 -3.25 0.35 11.14
CA SER A 49 -4.14 -0.82 11.25
C SER A 49 -5.59 -0.51 10.93
N THR A 50 -5.92 0.77 10.68
CA THR A 50 -7.28 1.24 10.37
C THR A 50 -7.98 0.34 9.33
N LEU A 51 -9.18 -0.15 9.67
CA LEU A 51 -9.95 -1.03 8.80
C LEU A 51 -10.42 -0.32 7.53
N ILE A 52 -10.49 -1.06 6.42
CA ILE A 52 -10.96 -0.51 5.13
C ILE A 52 -12.41 -0.02 5.22
N SER A 53 -13.25 -0.64 6.06
CA SER A 53 -14.63 -0.18 6.30
C SER A 53 -14.68 1.23 6.89
N ILE A 54 -13.77 1.55 7.82
CA ILE A 54 -13.65 2.89 8.42
C ILE A 54 -13.22 3.89 7.35
N ILE A 55 -12.25 3.53 6.51
CA ILE A 55 -11.80 4.35 5.38
C ILE A 55 -12.94 4.66 4.41
N ILE A 56 -13.76 3.65 4.06
CA ILE A 56 -14.92 3.84 3.19
C ILE A 56 -15.93 4.81 3.83
N ALA A 57 -16.22 4.66 5.13
CA ALA A 57 -17.15 5.53 5.85
C ALA A 57 -16.62 6.97 5.92
N TYR A 58 -15.33 7.14 6.19
CA TYR A 58 -14.66 8.44 6.20
C TYR A 58 -14.73 9.11 4.83
N ILE A 59 -14.35 8.40 3.76
CA ILE A 59 -14.40 8.95 2.39
C ILE A 59 -15.83 9.31 1.99
N LYS A 60 -16.83 8.51 2.39
CA LYS A 60 -18.24 8.86 2.17
C LYS A 60 -18.62 10.16 2.87
N SER A 61 -18.15 10.37 4.10
CA SER A 61 -18.41 11.59 4.88
C SER A 61 -17.70 12.81 4.29
N THR A 62 -16.44 12.66 3.86
CA THR A 62 -15.60 13.79 3.43
C THR A 62 -15.81 14.16 1.97
N MET A 63 -16.03 13.17 1.09
CA MET A 63 -16.16 13.39 -0.36
C MET A 63 -17.59 13.20 -0.90
N GLY A 64 -18.53 12.76 -0.07
CA GLY A 64 -19.94 12.59 -0.46
C GLY A 64 -20.23 11.38 -1.35
N TYR A 65 -19.27 10.48 -1.58
CA TYR A 65 -19.47 9.26 -2.36
C TYR A 65 -18.83 8.03 -1.71
N THR A 66 -19.43 6.86 -1.95
CA THR A 66 -18.93 5.58 -1.44
C THR A 66 -17.91 4.99 -2.42
N ILE A 67 -16.76 4.56 -1.91
CA ILE A 67 -15.78 3.80 -2.68
C ILE A 67 -15.94 2.30 -2.47
N SER A 68 -15.52 1.50 -3.45
CA SER A 68 -15.47 0.05 -3.29
C SER A 68 -14.35 -0.38 -2.35
N TYR A 69 -14.47 -1.55 -1.74
CA TYR A 69 -13.45 -2.13 -0.86
C TYR A 69 -12.07 -2.17 -1.51
N LYS A 70 -11.98 -2.66 -2.76
CA LYS A 70 -10.71 -2.72 -3.52
C LYS A 70 -10.06 -1.34 -3.67
N LYS A 71 -10.85 -0.29 -3.91
CA LYS A 71 -10.33 1.08 -4.01
C LYS A 71 -9.85 1.60 -2.67
N GLY A 72 -10.59 1.33 -1.59
CA GLY A 72 -10.16 1.68 -0.23
C GLY A 72 -8.86 0.98 0.17
N TRP A 73 -8.72 -0.30 -0.17
CA TRP A 73 -7.50 -1.07 0.08
C TRP A 73 -6.29 -0.52 -0.69
N LEU A 74 -6.42 -0.25 -1.99
CA LEU A 74 -5.35 0.34 -2.79
C LEU A 74 -4.95 1.73 -2.29
N ALA A 75 -5.92 2.57 -1.92
CA ALA A 75 -5.63 3.89 -1.37
C ALA A 75 -4.89 3.81 -0.03
N LYS A 76 -5.28 2.84 0.83
CA LYS A 76 -4.58 2.56 2.08
C LYS A 76 -3.14 2.14 1.84
N GLN A 77 -2.90 1.20 0.93
CA GLN A 77 -1.53 0.75 0.60
C GLN A 77 -0.68 1.90 0.08
N LEU A 78 -1.22 2.71 -0.82
CA LEU A 78 -0.53 3.90 -1.34
C LEU A 78 -0.22 4.92 -0.24
N ALA A 79 -1.12 5.10 0.74
CA ALA A 79 -0.86 5.98 1.88
C ALA A 79 0.25 5.43 2.79
N ILE A 80 0.23 4.13 3.10
CA ILE A 80 1.29 3.46 3.88
C ILE A 80 2.64 3.60 3.20
N GLU A 81 2.72 3.33 1.90
CA GLU A 81 3.95 3.46 1.12
C GLU A 81 4.49 4.90 1.12
N ASN A 82 3.61 5.90 1.02
CA ASN A 82 4.01 7.30 1.09
C ASN A 82 4.51 7.72 2.47
N ILE A 83 3.97 7.15 3.56
CA ILE A 83 4.32 7.52 4.94
C ILE A 83 5.57 6.76 5.42
N PHE A 84 5.58 5.44 5.24
CA PHE A 84 6.59 4.54 5.82
C PHE A 84 7.66 4.10 4.81
N GLY A 85 7.49 4.46 3.53
CA GLY A 85 8.32 4.00 2.44
C GLY A 85 7.93 2.62 1.93
N ASN A 86 8.62 2.18 0.88
CA ASN A 86 8.38 0.89 0.26
C ASN A 86 8.82 -0.25 1.22
N TRP A 87 8.01 -1.30 1.29
CA TRP A 87 8.30 -2.49 2.09
C TRP A 87 9.62 -3.13 1.66
N GLU A 88 9.94 -3.13 0.36
CA GLU A 88 11.15 -3.72 -0.19
C GLU A 88 12.41 -3.03 0.35
N GLU A 89 12.41 -1.70 0.41
CA GLU A 89 13.50 -0.93 1.01
C GLU A 89 13.66 -1.23 2.51
N SER A 90 12.54 -1.44 3.21
CA SER A 90 12.57 -1.82 4.62
C SER A 90 13.20 -3.21 4.80
N TYR A 91 12.89 -4.17 3.92
CA TYR A 91 13.52 -5.50 3.94
C TYR A 91 15.02 -5.44 3.63
N HIS A 92 15.44 -4.62 2.67
CA HIS A 92 16.87 -4.45 2.36
C HIS A 92 17.67 -3.86 3.53
N LYS A 93 17.03 -3.13 4.45
CA LYS A 93 17.67 -2.59 5.66
C LYS A 93 17.74 -3.60 6.81
N LEU A 94 16.99 -4.70 6.77
CA LEU A 94 16.98 -5.68 7.86
C LEU A 94 18.34 -6.33 8.12
N PRO A 95 19.12 -6.80 7.12
CA PRO A 95 20.42 -7.42 7.39
C PRO A 95 21.42 -6.48 8.06
N SER A 96 21.45 -5.20 7.63
CA SER A 96 22.36 -4.21 8.22
C SER A 96 21.94 -3.84 9.65
N LEU A 97 20.64 -3.74 9.93
CA LEU A 97 20.13 -3.55 11.29
C LEU A 97 20.46 -4.73 12.20
N LEU A 98 20.30 -5.97 11.71
CA LEU A 98 20.67 -7.18 12.45
C LEU A 98 22.16 -7.21 12.76
N GLN A 99 23.00 -6.85 11.79
CA GLN A 99 24.44 -6.77 12.00
C GLN A 99 24.82 -5.68 13.02
N ALA A 100 24.17 -4.52 12.98
CA ALA A 100 24.38 -3.46 13.96
C ALA A 100 23.97 -3.90 15.37
N LEU A 101 22.86 -4.64 15.51
CA LEU A 101 22.41 -5.19 16.79
C LEU A 101 23.41 -6.21 17.36
N GLN A 102 23.97 -7.09 16.53
CA GLN A 102 25.01 -8.03 16.95
C GLN A 102 26.27 -7.33 17.48
N LEU A 103 26.65 -6.19 16.89
CA LEU A 103 27.79 -5.40 17.35
C LEU A 103 27.53 -4.70 18.70
N TYR A 104 26.30 -4.24 18.93
CA TYR A 104 25.95 -3.48 20.14
C TYR A 104 25.53 -4.36 21.32
N VAL A 105 25.00 -5.57 21.04
CA VAL A 105 24.54 -6.52 22.05
C VAL A 105 25.33 -7.82 21.90
N PRO A 106 26.49 -7.97 22.57
CA PRO A 106 27.29 -9.18 22.52
C PRO A 106 26.49 -10.35 23.11
N GLY A 107 26.13 -11.32 22.26
CA GLY A 107 25.29 -12.48 22.62
C GLY A 107 23.90 -12.50 21.96
N PHE A 108 23.58 -11.52 21.11
CA PHE A 108 22.39 -11.54 20.28
C PHE A 108 22.56 -12.51 19.09
N ILE A 109 22.08 -13.75 19.25
CA ILE A 109 21.98 -14.79 18.21
C ILE A 109 20.72 -15.61 18.45
#